data_AF-A0A2H9Q986-F1
#
_entry.id   AF-A0A2H9Q986-F1
#
_cell.length_a   1.000
_cell.length_b   1.000
_cell.length_c   1.000
_cell.angle_alpha   90.00
_cell.angle_beta   90.00
_cell.angle_gamma   90.00
#
_symmetry.space_group_name_H-M   'P 1'
#
loop_
_entity.id
_entity.type
_entity.pdbx_description
1 polymer ?
#
loop_
_entity_poly.entity_id
_entity_poly.type
_entity_poly.pdbx_seq_one_letter_code
_entity_poly.pdbx_strand_id
1 'polypeptide(L)'
;MGFVKQFIALVLLVLVVEAQSTLKVPAVSSDGGGMITDFEARAVAGKGGVYVDVEPFVSVDTQDSAKQAVRVAAREAGVNEEKFDVLFHIVADAEIVDGPSGGAALALLAYAEFSGRQLRGDLAVTGSIERDGSIGKISGLRDKLDAVRAAGLNLFVIPRGQAVQGGVDLTELGLRMGVQVVEATDLKELVSYAFTREGERINASAFELPALEVYALEVSGGEFREVVQRECDELSGRLPLLDDAERPVAEAVLNESSGLLEKGYYYSAANQLFLATISIDTLELTQQNLSKTDFKKLLDALETDLKAFKAKNKSLENLELVYGAEARVSWAKNELAALRDDYAFYGVDALLADYVSARAWLRAANTMNDVASGGGDFDEFKLRDYALEKVAKANASAESSIYAALDFEVEWHLTGAATSFSEGAYAAAAFDACFVNSFVEADELLDETVGSKALGDLVEGPEKIGDYSDSLWAELYYAHSLYNWQEANRTNEYDYKVNAVKLQRLANCLAAAKQDMVALLEASVAPSPSPEPSEPVFSIEVERGVSPDSSKWFFFAALVFLVGGVAFLVLSVHHKIRKRGPALTPKKRLELLDDLLLEQKVSESTYKRLRKKYAAKKK
;
A
#
# COMPACT_ATOMS: atom_id res chain seq x y z
N MET A 1 -23.94 57.77 24.64
CA MET A 1 -24.62 56.77 23.78
C MET A 1 -23.71 56.12 22.73
N GLY A 2 -22.69 56.80 22.18
CA GLY A 2 -21.75 56.18 21.21
C GLY A 2 -20.87 55.06 21.80
N PHE A 3 -20.38 55.24 23.04
CA PHE A 3 -19.51 54.27 23.70
C PHE A 3 -20.23 52.95 24.03
N VAL A 4 -21.51 53.00 24.40
CA VAL A 4 -22.32 51.80 24.69
C VAL A 4 -22.65 51.03 23.41
N LYS A 5 -22.88 51.71 22.28
CA LYS A 5 -23.07 51.04 20.98
C LYS A 5 -21.77 50.41 20.45
N GLN A 6 -20.62 51.05 20.63
CA GLN A 6 -19.32 50.46 20.28
C GLN A 6 -18.93 49.31 21.21
N PHE A 7 -19.23 49.40 22.51
CA PHE A 7 -18.98 48.31 23.45
C PHE A 7 -19.92 47.12 23.23
N ILE A 8 -21.20 47.36 22.92
CA ILE A 8 -22.14 46.29 22.53
C ILE A 8 -21.74 45.68 21.18
N ALA A 9 -21.26 46.47 20.21
CA ALA A 9 -20.75 45.93 18.95
C ALA A 9 -19.45 45.13 19.14
N LEU A 10 -18.56 45.53 20.05
CA LEU A 10 -17.32 44.81 20.38
C LEU A 10 -17.62 43.53 21.19
N VAL A 11 -18.59 43.56 22.10
CA VAL A 11 -19.04 42.39 22.86
C VAL A 11 -19.85 41.44 21.99
N LEU A 12 -20.60 41.94 20.99
CA LEU A 12 -21.25 41.11 19.95
C LEU A 12 -20.23 40.55 18.94
N LEU A 13 -19.12 41.25 18.69
CA LEU A 13 -18.00 40.74 17.89
C LEU A 13 -17.22 39.63 18.63
N VAL A 14 -17.20 39.68 19.97
CA VAL A 14 -16.59 38.67 20.86
C VAL A 14 -17.58 37.54 21.22
N LEU A 15 -18.87 37.69 20.88
CA LEU A 15 -19.91 36.67 20.99
C LEU A 15 -20.27 36.05 19.63
N VAL A 16 -19.31 35.98 18.71
CA VAL A 16 -19.33 34.88 17.74
C VAL A 16 -18.87 33.66 18.54
N VAL A 17 -19.83 32.95 19.15
CA VAL A 17 -19.64 31.53 19.42
C VAL A 17 -19.41 30.93 18.03
N GLU A 18 -18.15 30.75 17.64
CA GLU A 18 -17.80 30.02 16.43
C GLU A 18 -18.43 28.63 16.60
N ALA A 19 -19.50 28.39 15.85
CA ALA A 19 -20.27 27.17 15.95
C ALA A 19 -19.35 26.01 15.57
N GLN A 20 -19.01 25.19 16.55
CA GLN A 20 -18.23 23.98 16.34
C GLN A 20 -19.16 22.90 15.77
N SER A 21 -18.82 22.37 14.61
CA SER A 21 -19.56 21.25 14.03
C SER A 21 -19.24 19.97 14.80
N THR A 22 -20.27 19.19 15.11
CA THR A 22 -20.17 17.92 15.84
C THR A 22 -20.91 16.82 15.09
N LEU A 23 -20.41 15.59 15.17
CA LEU A 23 -20.96 14.43 14.48
C LEU A 23 -20.68 13.16 15.28
N LYS A 24 -21.69 12.30 15.39
CA LYS A 24 -21.56 10.96 15.99
C LYS A 24 -21.07 9.98 14.94
N VAL A 25 -19.98 9.28 15.23
CA VAL A 25 -19.31 8.36 14.29
C VAL A 25 -19.28 6.96 14.89
N PRO A 26 -19.83 5.93 14.23
CA PRO A 26 -19.76 4.58 14.73
C PRO A 26 -18.42 3.91 14.43
N ALA A 27 -17.89 3.19 15.42
CA ALA A 27 -16.65 2.43 15.35
C ALA A 27 -16.85 1.01 15.91
N VAL A 28 -15.83 0.17 15.75
CA VAL A 28 -15.78 -1.17 16.36
C VAL A 28 -14.61 -1.21 17.33
N SER A 29 -14.83 -1.64 18.56
CA SER A 29 -13.79 -1.83 19.57
C SER A 29 -12.97 -3.11 19.31
N SER A 30 -11.82 -3.22 19.97
CA SER A 30 -10.89 -4.35 19.80
C SER A 30 -11.45 -5.72 20.20
N ASP A 31 -12.52 -5.76 21.00
CA ASP A 31 -13.27 -6.96 21.36
C ASP A 31 -14.45 -7.27 20.41
N GLY A 32 -14.61 -6.49 19.33
CA GLY A 32 -15.63 -6.67 18.31
C GLY A 32 -16.97 -5.99 18.62
N GLY A 33 -17.07 -5.22 19.70
CA GLY A 33 -18.28 -4.47 20.05
C GLY A 33 -18.45 -3.18 19.23
N GLY A 34 -19.67 -2.87 18.80
CA GLY A 34 -19.98 -1.57 18.21
C GLY A 34 -19.99 -0.45 19.26
N MET A 35 -19.42 0.71 18.93
CA MET A 35 -19.43 1.91 19.78
C MET A 35 -19.66 3.21 18.99
N ILE A 36 -20.03 4.29 19.67
CA ILE A 36 -20.12 5.64 19.09
C ILE A 36 -19.00 6.51 19.64
N THR A 37 -18.36 7.27 18.76
CA THR A 37 -17.38 8.30 19.06
C THR A 37 -17.95 9.67 18.66
N ASP A 38 -17.51 10.72 19.34
CA ASP A 38 -17.89 12.09 19.02
C ASP A 38 -16.73 12.76 18.29
N PHE A 39 -17.00 13.18 17.05
CA PHE A 39 -16.05 13.94 16.25
C PHE A 39 -16.50 15.39 16.21
N GLU A 40 -15.55 16.29 16.43
CA GLU A 40 -15.77 17.72 16.38
C GLU A 40 -14.77 18.36 15.41
N ALA A 41 -15.18 19.42 14.72
CA ALA A 41 -14.28 20.17 13.86
C ALA A 41 -14.44 21.67 14.08
N ARG A 42 -13.34 22.40 13.85
CA ARG A 42 -13.33 23.85 13.74
C ARG A 42 -12.41 24.27 12.60
N ALA A 43 -12.90 25.13 11.69
CA ALA A 43 -12.05 25.81 10.73
C ALA A 43 -11.78 27.26 11.17
N VAL A 44 -10.51 27.64 11.28
CA VAL A 44 -10.09 29.01 11.60
C VAL A 44 -9.24 29.57 10.48
N ALA A 45 -9.15 30.90 10.34
CA ALA A 45 -8.26 31.50 9.35
C ALA A 45 -6.79 31.10 9.63
N GLY A 46 -6.11 30.56 8.62
CA GLY A 46 -4.85 29.85 8.80
C GLY A 46 -4.02 29.73 7.53
N LYS A 47 -3.14 28.72 7.49
CA LYS A 47 -2.20 28.43 6.39
C LYS A 47 -2.37 27.03 5.80
N GLY A 48 -3.52 26.38 6.00
CA GLY A 48 -3.77 25.02 5.52
C GLY A 48 -3.34 23.93 6.51
N GLY A 49 -3.12 24.27 7.78
CA GLY A 49 -2.75 23.29 8.80
C GLY A 49 -3.93 22.39 9.15
N VAL A 50 -3.71 21.08 9.17
CA VAL A 50 -4.70 20.10 9.67
C VAL A 50 -4.16 19.50 10.96
N TYR A 51 -4.91 19.69 12.03
CA TYR A 51 -4.57 19.24 13.37
C TYR A 51 -5.64 18.26 13.84
N VAL A 52 -5.21 17.12 14.37
CA VAL A 52 -6.11 16.13 14.95
C VAL A 52 -5.69 15.96 16.41
N ASP A 53 -6.56 16.35 17.32
CA ASP A 53 -6.42 16.15 18.76
C ASP A 53 -7.30 14.97 19.17
N VAL A 54 -6.69 13.92 19.71
CA VAL A 54 -7.40 12.68 20.07
C VAL A 54 -6.96 12.23 21.45
N GLU A 55 -7.93 11.91 22.30
CA GLU A 55 -7.73 11.24 23.57
C GLU A 55 -8.40 9.86 23.49
N PRO A 56 -7.67 8.72 23.36
CA PRO A 56 -6.20 8.51 23.31
C PRO A 56 -5.60 8.35 21.88
N PHE A 57 -4.28 8.08 21.81
CA PHE A 57 -3.36 8.05 20.66
C PHE A 57 -3.94 7.65 19.28
N VAL A 58 -3.52 8.35 18.21
CA VAL A 58 -3.89 8.09 16.80
C VAL A 58 -2.84 7.27 16.04
N SER A 59 -3.31 6.43 15.11
CA SER A 59 -2.47 5.85 14.05
C SER A 59 -2.12 6.88 12.97
N VAL A 60 -1.07 6.58 12.19
CA VAL A 60 -0.61 7.44 11.07
C VAL A 60 -1.74 7.62 10.04
N ASP A 61 -2.50 6.55 9.79
CA ASP A 61 -3.59 6.48 8.82
C ASP A 61 -4.73 7.47 9.12
N THR A 62 -4.99 7.74 10.40
CA THR A 62 -6.04 8.70 10.83
C THR A 62 -5.64 10.14 10.53
N GLN A 63 -4.36 10.49 10.69
CA GLN A 63 -3.86 11.83 10.39
C GLN A 63 -3.91 12.14 8.89
N ASP A 64 -3.60 11.16 8.05
CA ASP A 64 -3.64 11.34 6.60
C ASP A 64 -5.07 11.33 6.06
N SER A 65 -5.95 10.51 6.63
CA SER A 65 -7.40 10.57 6.39
C SER A 65 -7.96 11.97 6.66
N ALA A 66 -7.52 12.64 7.73
CA ALA A 66 -7.95 14.00 8.06
C ALA A 66 -7.47 15.04 7.04
N LYS A 67 -6.23 14.94 6.55
CA LYS A 67 -5.73 15.84 5.51
C LYS A 67 -6.50 15.66 4.20
N GLN A 68 -6.70 14.42 3.77
CA GLN A 68 -7.47 14.08 2.58
C GLN A 68 -8.91 14.58 2.70
N ALA A 69 -9.55 14.34 3.84
CA ALA A 69 -10.88 14.84 4.16
C ALA A 69 -11.01 16.36 3.99
N VAL A 70 -10.05 17.13 4.52
CA VAL A 70 -10.04 18.59 4.40
C VAL A 70 -9.91 19.05 2.94
N ARG A 71 -9.01 18.44 2.17
CA ARG A 71 -8.84 18.75 0.73
C ARG A 71 -10.12 18.49 -0.06
N VAL A 72 -10.72 17.31 0.13
CA VAL A 72 -11.97 16.92 -0.53
C VAL A 72 -13.12 17.86 -0.14
N ALA A 73 -13.25 18.16 1.15
CA ALA A 73 -14.27 19.06 1.66
C ALA A 73 -14.13 20.49 1.12
N ALA A 74 -12.91 21.01 1.07
CA ALA A 74 -12.63 22.34 0.53
C ALA A 74 -12.99 22.44 -0.95
N ARG A 75 -12.61 21.42 -1.74
CA ARG A 75 -12.97 21.30 -3.15
C ARG A 75 -14.49 21.28 -3.36
N GLU A 76 -15.21 20.45 -2.61
CA GLU A 76 -16.68 20.36 -2.71
C GLU A 76 -17.37 21.66 -2.22
N ALA A 77 -16.81 22.34 -1.22
CA ALA A 77 -17.30 23.63 -0.75
C ALA A 77 -16.92 24.82 -1.66
N GLY A 78 -16.02 24.62 -2.62
CA GLY A 78 -15.51 25.67 -3.49
C GLY A 78 -14.62 26.71 -2.78
N VAL A 79 -13.93 26.29 -1.71
CA VAL A 79 -13.01 27.14 -0.94
C VAL A 79 -11.56 26.71 -1.16
N ASN A 80 -10.60 27.59 -0.85
CA ASN A 80 -9.17 27.25 -0.86
C ASN A 80 -8.79 26.79 0.57
N GLU A 81 -8.41 25.52 0.74
CA GLU A 81 -8.01 24.98 2.06
C GLU A 81 -6.82 25.72 2.67
N GLU A 82 -5.89 26.27 1.88
CA GLU A 82 -4.67 26.95 2.37
C GLU A 82 -4.99 28.21 3.19
N LYS A 83 -6.24 28.69 3.15
CA LYS A 83 -6.70 29.85 3.92
C LYS A 83 -7.21 29.49 5.31
N PHE A 84 -7.32 28.20 5.61
CA PHE A 84 -7.91 27.72 6.85
C PHE A 84 -6.99 26.72 7.55
N ASP A 85 -6.89 26.81 8.87
CA ASP A 85 -6.41 25.70 9.68
C ASP A 85 -7.65 24.96 10.20
N VAL A 86 -7.67 23.63 10.03
CA VAL A 86 -8.77 22.77 10.48
C VAL A 86 -8.30 21.96 11.67
N LEU A 87 -9.04 22.07 12.77
CA LEU A 87 -8.79 21.37 14.01
C LEU A 87 -9.90 20.35 14.20
N PHE A 88 -9.54 19.07 14.19
CA PHE A 88 -10.42 17.97 14.58
C PHE A 88 -10.15 17.61 16.04
N HIS A 89 -11.23 17.37 16.79
CA HIS A 89 -11.18 16.83 18.14
C HIS A 89 -12.02 15.56 18.15
N ILE A 90 -11.38 14.43 18.48
CA ILE A 90 -12.02 13.11 18.49
C ILE A 90 -12.06 12.61 19.93
N VAL A 91 -13.28 12.39 20.43
CA VAL A 91 -13.52 11.83 21.76
C VAL A 91 -14.03 10.41 21.60
N ALA A 92 -13.24 9.44 22.10
CA ALA A 92 -13.57 8.03 22.03
C ALA A 92 -13.33 7.33 23.37
N ASP A 93 -14.28 6.49 23.79
CA ASP A 93 -14.13 5.56 24.93
C ASP A 93 -13.34 4.29 24.51
N ALA A 94 -12.31 4.44 23.66
CA ALA A 94 -11.48 3.35 23.15
C ALA A 94 -10.00 3.62 23.48
N GLU A 95 -9.20 2.56 23.62
CA GLU A 95 -7.75 2.70 23.92
C GLU A 95 -6.96 3.27 22.72
N ILE A 96 -7.42 3.00 21.49
CA ILE A 96 -6.86 3.50 20.22
C ILE A 96 -8.03 3.76 19.25
N VAL A 97 -8.00 4.89 18.56
CA VAL A 97 -8.86 5.14 17.38
C VAL A 97 -8.02 4.81 16.14
N ASP A 98 -8.44 3.81 15.37
CA ASP A 98 -7.68 3.30 14.23
C ASP A 98 -8.52 3.12 12.97
N GLY A 99 -7.85 3.25 11.81
CA GLY A 99 -8.37 2.98 10.48
C GLY A 99 -9.06 4.16 9.77
N PRO A 100 -9.18 4.10 8.43
CA PRO A 100 -9.70 5.20 7.61
C PRO A 100 -11.22 5.37 7.71
N SER A 101 -11.92 4.53 8.48
CA SER A 101 -13.40 4.42 8.43
C SER A 101 -14.18 5.64 8.94
N GLY A 102 -13.49 6.62 9.52
CA GLY A 102 -14.02 7.94 9.89
C GLY A 102 -13.76 9.05 8.84
N GLY A 103 -13.10 8.74 7.72
CA GLY A 103 -12.72 9.73 6.71
C GLY A 103 -13.90 10.52 6.16
N ALA A 104 -15.01 9.84 5.82
CA ALA A 104 -16.23 10.50 5.34
C ALA A 104 -16.85 11.43 6.40
N ALA A 105 -16.76 11.08 7.68
CA ALA A 105 -17.22 11.91 8.80
C ALA A 105 -16.36 13.18 8.94
N LEU A 106 -15.04 13.04 8.88
CA LEU A 106 -14.09 14.16 8.92
C LEU A 106 -14.33 15.12 7.73
N ALA A 107 -14.57 14.57 6.54
CA ALA A 107 -14.81 15.37 5.35
C ALA A 107 -16.13 16.15 5.44
N LEU A 108 -17.18 15.49 5.94
CA LEU A 108 -18.48 16.14 6.16
C LEU A 108 -18.40 17.25 7.22
N LEU A 109 -17.66 17.03 8.31
CA LEU A 109 -17.41 18.04 9.35
C LEU A 109 -16.64 19.24 8.80
N ALA A 110 -15.54 19.01 8.07
CA ALA A 110 -14.80 20.09 7.43
C ALA A 110 -15.67 20.86 6.42
N TYR A 111 -16.51 20.16 5.65
CA TYR A 111 -17.46 20.80 4.73
C TYR A 111 -18.48 21.66 5.49
N ALA A 112 -19.00 21.19 6.62
CA ALA A 112 -19.92 21.95 7.47
C ALA A 112 -19.27 23.27 7.96
N GLU A 113 -18.01 23.20 8.42
CA GLU A 113 -17.21 24.37 8.81
C GLU A 113 -16.99 25.34 7.65
N PHE A 114 -16.58 24.84 6.48
CA PHE A 114 -16.34 25.69 5.29
C PHE A 114 -17.59 26.32 4.72
N SER A 115 -18.72 25.61 4.77
CA SER A 115 -20.00 26.08 4.23
C SER A 115 -20.84 26.87 5.25
N GLY A 116 -20.48 26.84 6.54
CA GLY A 116 -21.25 27.44 7.64
C GLY A 116 -22.64 26.80 7.82
N ARG A 117 -22.82 25.55 7.38
CA ARG A 117 -24.09 24.82 7.46
C ARG A 117 -24.10 23.91 8.69
N GLN A 118 -25.24 23.84 9.37
CA GLN A 118 -25.39 22.99 10.54
C GLN A 118 -25.84 21.57 10.15
N LEU A 119 -25.14 20.56 10.64
CA LEU A 119 -25.50 19.14 10.46
C LEU A 119 -26.73 18.77 11.27
N ARG A 120 -27.52 17.81 10.77
CA ARG A 120 -28.61 17.20 11.56
C ARG A 120 -28.05 16.35 12.71
N GLY A 121 -28.68 16.43 13.89
CA GLY A 121 -28.15 15.81 15.11
C GLY A 121 -28.40 14.30 15.24
N ASP A 122 -29.25 13.73 14.40
CA ASP A 122 -29.62 12.31 14.39
C ASP A 122 -28.89 11.48 13.32
N LEU A 123 -27.79 12.02 12.78
CA LEU A 123 -26.96 11.40 11.75
C LEU A 123 -25.75 10.66 12.35
N ALA A 124 -25.53 9.44 11.86
CA ALA A 124 -24.26 8.74 11.88
C ALA A 124 -23.77 8.49 10.45
N VAL A 125 -22.46 8.55 10.25
CA VAL A 125 -21.82 8.20 8.97
C VAL A 125 -20.56 7.36 9.19
N THR A 126 -20.29 6.41 8.29
CA THR A 126 -19.02 5.69 8.24
C THR A 126 -18.58 5.49 6.79
N GLY A 127 -17.27 5.27 6.60
CA GLY A 127 -16.63 5.14 5.30
C GLY A 127 -15.28 5.86 5.28
N SER A 128 -14.32 5.36 4.48
CA SER A 128 -13.17 6.18 4.11
C SER A 128 -13.62 7.33 3.20
N ILE A 129 -12.75 8.31 3.01
CA ILE A 129 -12.96 9.34 1.98
C ILE A 129 -11.78 9.28 1.04
N GLU A 130 -12.03 9.16 -0.26
CA GLU A 130 -11.00 9.02 -1.28
C GLU A 130 -10.60 10.37 -1.90
N ARG A 131 -9.48 10.42 -2.64
CA ARG A 131 -8.97 11.67 -3.22
C ARG A 131 -9.99 12.34 -4.16
N ASP A 132 -10.76 11.55 -4.91
CA ASP A 132 -11.81 12.04 -5.80
C ASP A 132 -13.09 12.45 -5.05
N GLY A 133 -13.19 12.12 -3.76
CA GLY A 133 -14.31 12.41 -2.88
C GLY A 133 -15.35 11.30 -2.78
N SER A 134 -15.11 10.14 -3.41
CA SER A 134 -15.91 8.94 -3.19
C SER A 134 -15.74 8.41 -1.76
N ILE A 135 -16.77 7.71 -1.27
CA ILE A 135 -16.79 7.09 0.05
C ILE A 135 -16.41 5.61 -0.10
N GLY A 136 -15.25 5.22 0.45
CA GLY A 136 -14.74 3.86 0.34
C GLY A 136 -15.29 2.90 1.38
N LYS A 137 -15.16 1.60 1.09
CA LYS A 137 -15.75 0.50 1.86
C LYS A 137 -15.09 0.32 3.21
N ILE A 138 -15.87 -0.17 4.17
CA ILE A 138 -15.39 -0.47 5.53
C ILE A 138 -15.97 -1.80 6.05
N SER A 139 -15.42 -2.29 7.17
CA SER A 139 -15.86 -3.50 7.86
C SER A 139 -16.73 -3.21 9.09
N GLY A 140 -17.43 -4.24 9.59
CA GLY A 140 -18.20 -4.15 10.86
C GLY A 140 -19.47 -3.30 10.77
N LEU A 141 -20.12 -3.19 9.60
CA LEU A 141 -21.33 -2.35 9.46
C LEU A 141 -22.48 -2.81 10.35
N ARG A 142 -22.60 -4.11 10.60
CA ARG A 142 -23.62 -4.65 11.49
C ARG A 142 -23.43 -4.15 12.93
N ASP A 143 -22.22 -4.30 13.48
CA ASP A 143 -21.91 -3.84 14.83
C ASP A 143 -22.02 -2.32 14.95
N LYS A 144 -21.61 -1.59 13.90
CA LYS A 144 -21.80 -0.14 13.79
C LYS A 144 -23.28 0.25 13.79
N LEU A 145 -24.15 -0.47 13.07
CA LEU A 145 -25.60 -0.24 13.09
C LEU A 145 -26.19 -0.46 14.48
N ASP A 146 -25.75 -1.50 15.20
CA ASP A 146 -26.15 -1.74 16.59
C ASP A 146 -25.76 -0.56 17.50
N ALA A 147 -24.55 -0.01 17.32
CA ALA A 147 -24.09 1.18 18.06
C ALA A 147 -24.92 2.44 17.74
N VAL A 148 -25.21 2.70 16.46
CA VAL A 148 -26.06 3.80 16.01
C VAL A 148 -27.44 3.72 16.65
N ARG A 149 -28.01 2.51 16.69
CA ARG A 149 -29.30 2.26 17.34
C ARG A 149 -29.25 2.51 18.85
N ALA A 150 -28.19 2.07 19.52
CA ALA A 150 -27.99 2.24 20.96
C ALA A 150 -27.87 3.73 21.34
N ALA A 151 -27.26 4.54 20.48
CA ALA A 151 -27.14 5.98 20.65
C ALA A 151 -28.42 6.77 20.29
N GLY A 152 -29.47 6.11 19.80
CA GLY A 152 -30.75 6.75 19.47
C GLY A 152 -30.72 7.60 18.20
N LEU A 153 -29.79 7.32 17.29
CA LEU A 153 -29.68 7.99 15.99
C LEU A 153 -30.64 7.37 14.99
N ASN A 154 -31.20 8.20 14.10
CA ASN A 154 -32.27 7.77 13.19
C ASN A 154 -31.80 7.60 11.74
N LEU A 155 -30.64 8.13 11.37
CA LEU A 155 -30.08 8.05 10.03
C LEU A 155 -28.66 7.52 10.10
N PHE A 156 -28.39 6.42 9.40
CA PHE A 156 -27.06 5.85 9.25
C PHE A 156 -26.67 5.86 7.77
N VAL A 157 -25.64 6.63 7.42
CA VAL A 157 -25.10 6.67 6.07
C VAL A 157 -23.88 5.75 5.98
N ILE A 158 -23.91 4.83 5.02
CA ILE A 158 -22.87 3.82 4.79
C ILE A 158 -22.31 3.93 3.35
N PRO A 159 -21.14 3.34 3.05
CA PRO A 159 -20.62 3.32 1.70
C PRO A 159 -21.56 2.56 0.74
N ARG A 160 -21.61 3.00 -0.51
CA ARG A 160 -22.40 2.36 -1.57
C ARG A 160 -22.02 0.90 -1.79
N GLY A 161 -23.02 0.04 -2.01
CA GLY A 161 -22.85 -1.38 -2.29
C GLY A 161 -22.52 -2.22 -1.06
N GLN A 162 -22.68 -1.67 0.15
CA GLN A 162 -22.44 -2.39 1.41
C GLN A 162 -23.71 -2.61 2.24
N ALA A 163 -24.89 -2.30 1.70
CA ALA A 163 -26.18 -2.55 2.35
C ALA A 163 -26.41 -4.04 2.69
N VAL A 164 -25.86 -4.98 1.92
CA VAL A 164 -26.02 -6.42 2.16
C VAL A 164 -24.69 -7.02 2.61
N GLN A 165 -24.66 -7.58 3.83
CA GLN A 165 -23.47 -8.26 4.38
C GLN A 165 -23.84 -9.66 4.88
N GLY A 166 -23.14 -10.70 4.38
CA GLY A 166 -23.37 -12.08 4.82
C GLY A 166 -24.81 -12.57 4.66
N GLY A 167 -25.51 -12.10 3.61
CA GLY A 167 -26.93 -12.39 3.37
C GLY A 167 -27.91 -11.58 4.23
N VAL A 168 -27.43 -10.63 5.03
CA VAL A 168 -28.26 -9.73 5.83
C VAL A 168 -28.35 -8.38 5.15
N ASP A 169 -29.58 -7.93 4.86
CA ASP A 169 -29.86 -6.57 4.41
C ASP A 169 -29.92 -5.61 5.62
N LEU A 170 -28.93 -4.73 5.71
CA LEU A 170 -28.81 -3.72 6.75
C LEU A 170 -29.87 -2.62 6.64
N THR A 171 -30.41 -2.36 5.46
CA THR A 171 -31.52 -1.40 5.28
C THR A 171 -32.79 -1.94 5.90
N GLU A 172 -33.11 -3.22 5.67
CA GLU A 172 -34.26 -3.88 6.32
C GLU A 172 -34.05 -4.02 7.82
N LEU A 173 -32.85 -4.46 8.23
CA LEU A 173 -32.51 -4.62 9.64
C LEU A 173 -32.60 -3.30 10.38
N GLY A 174 -32.00 -2.23 9.85
CA GLY A 174 -32.06 -0.90 10.42
C GLY A 174 -33.50 -0.41 10.54
N LEU A 175 -34.32 -0.58 9.51
CA LEU A 175 -35.74 -0.18 9.55
C LEU A 175 -36.50 -0.89 10.68
N ARG A 176 -36.24 -2.19 10.91
CA ARG A 176 -36.81 -2.93 12.06
C ARG A 176 -36.32 -2.39 13.40
N MET A 177 -35.10 -1.88 13.44
CA MET A 177 -34.50 -1.25 14.62
C MET A 177 -34.96 0.20 14.81
N GLY A 178 -35.57 0.84 13.81
CA GLY A 178 -35.95 2.26 13.85
C GLY A 178 -34.86 3.22 13.35
N VAL A 179 -33.82 2.70 12.69
CA VAL A 179 -32.75 3.47 12.06
C VAL A 179 -32.91 3.36 10.54
N GLN A 180 -32.97 4.49 9.83
CA GLN A 180 -32.90 4.47 8.38
C GLN A 180 -31.43 4.30 7.95
N VAL A 181 -31.09 3.20 7.28
CA VAL A 181 -29.78 3.03 6.65
C VAL A 181 -29.89 3.48 5.19
N VAL A 182 -28.96 4.32 4.75
CA VAL A 182 -28.84 4.77 3.35
C VAL A 182 -27.40 4.69 2.88
N GLU A 183 -27.23 4.43 1.59
CA GLU A 183 -25.93 4.37 0.94
C GLU A 183 -25.57 5.73 0.35
N ALA A 184 -24.29 6.12 0.44
CA ALA A 184 -23.74 7.28 -0.25
C ALA A 184 -22.51 6.89 -1.05
N THR A 185 -22.41 7.45 -2.25
CA THR A 185 -21.34 7.19 -3.21
C THR A 185 -20.15 8.10 -2.99
N ASP A 186 -20.40 9.35 -2.62
CA ASP A 186 -19.39 10.41 -2.49
C ASP A 186 -19.81 11.45 -1.45
N LEU A 187 -18.90 12.38 -1.15
CA LEU A 187 -19.13 13.47 -0.22
C LEU A 187 -20.32 14.34 -0.65
N LYS A 188 -20.54 14.54 -1.95
CA LYS A 188 -21.61 15.39 -2.46
C LYS A 188 -23.00 14.80 -2.15
N GLU A 189 -23.16 13.50 -2.37
CA GLU A 189 -24.36 12.76 -2.01
C GLU A 189 -24.55 12.76 -0.48
N LEU A 190 -23.49 12.50 0.29
CA LEU A 190 -23.53 12.58 1.75
C LEU A 190 -23.96 13.96 2.25
N VAL A 191 -23.43 15.04 1.68
CA VAL A 191 -23.83 16.43 1.96
C VAL A 191 -25.33 16.62 1.66
N SER A 192 -25.85 16.03 0.58
CA SER A 192 -27.28 16.12 0.27
C SER A 192 -28.17 15.50 1.35
N TYR A 193 -27.68 14.49 2.06
CA TYR A 193 -28.37 13.81 3.16
C TYR A 193 -28.19 14.52 4.50
N ALA A 194 -26.97 14.94 4.81
CA ALA A 194 -26.56 15.43 6.12
C ALA A 194 -27.17 16.78 6.52
N PHE A 195 -27.60 17.58 5.54
CA PHE A 195 -28.17 18.92 5.76
C PHE A 195 -29.69 18.98 5.49
N THR A 196 -30.36 17.83 5.51
CA THR A 196 -31.83 17.74 5.56
C THR A 196 -32.35 18.02 6.98
N ARG A 197 -33.67 18.11 7.17
CA ARG A 197 -34.23 18.31 8.52
C ARG A 197 -34.07 17.05 9.36
N GLU A 198 -33.82 17.21 10.65
CA GLU A 198 -33.81 16.09 11.60
C GLU A 198 -35.16 15.34 11.55
N GLY A 199 -35.11 14.00 11.57
CA GLY A 199 -36.28 13.14 11.38
C GLY A 199 -36.85 13.06 9.95
N GLU A 200 -36.34 13.84 9.00
CA GLU A 200 -36.70 13.71 7.58
C GLU A 200 -36.09 12.41 7.02
N ARG A 201 -36.94 11.61 6.34
CA ARG A 201 -36.48 10.40 5.66
C ARG A 201 -35.77 10.76 4.36
N ILE A 202 -34.62 10.14 4.15
CA ILE A 202 -33.86 10.26 2.91
C ILE A 202 -34.47 9.34 1.86
N ASN A 203 -34.71 9.85 0.66
CA ASN A 203 -35.15 9.04 -0.47
C ASN A 203 -33.94 8.60 -1.30
N ALA A 204 -33.19 7.62 -0.79
CA ALA A 204 -32.07 7.00 -1.48
C ALA A 204 -32.56 5.74 -2.23
N SER A 205 -32.11 5.56 -3.47
CA SER A 205 -32.39 4.32 -4.21
C SER A 205 -31.39 3.25 -3.78
N ALA A 206 -31.85 2.02 -3.52
CA ALA A 206 -30.96 0.90 -3.26
C ALA A 206 -30.04 0.67 -4.47
N PHE A 207 -28.75 0.50 -4.23
CA PHE A 207 -27.83 0.14 -5.29
C PHE A 207 -27.77 -1.38 -5.45
N GLU A 208 -28.23 -1.85 -6.61
CA GLU A 208 -27.98 -3.23 -7.03
C GLU A 208 -26.64 -3.27 -7.77
N LEU A 209 -25.67 -3.99 -7.21
CA LEU A 209 -24.36 -4.18 -7.83
C LEU A 209 -24.53 -4.99 -9.14
N PRO A 210 -24.21 -4.41 -10.31
CA PRO A 210 -24.31 -5.15 -11.57
C PRO A 210 -23.34 -6.33 -11.60
N ALA A 211 -23.70 -7.36 -12.36
CA ALA A 211 -22.78 -8.45 -12.68
C ALA A 211 -21.52 -7.90 -13.38
N LEU A 212 -20.38 -8.51 -13.10
CA LEU A 212 -19.14 -8.16 -13.78
C LEU A 212 -19.19 -8.63 -15.24
N GLU A 213 -19.07 -7.67 -16.16
CA GLU A 213 -18.96 -7.92 -17.59
C GLU A 213 -17.50 -7.67 -18.02
N VAL A 214 -16.74 -8.77 -18.22
CA VAL A 214 -15.35 -8.72 -18.69
C VAL A 214 -15.25 -8.78 -20.22
N TYR A 215 -14.18 -8.20 -20.79
CA TYR A 215 -13.93 -8.33 -22.24
C TYR A 215 -13.55 -9.78 -22.58
N ALA A 216 -13.55 -10.16 -23.86
CA ALA A 216 -12.87 -11.39 -24.27
C ALA A 216 -11.49 -10.98 -24.81
N LEU A 217 -10.43 -11.47 -24.17
CA LEU A 217 -9.06 -11.11 -24.48
C LEU A 217 -8.33 -12.29 -25.15
N GLU A 218 -7.56 -11.99 -26.19
CA GLU A 218 -6.62 -12.95 -26.78
C GLU A 218 -5.26 -12.77 -26.11
N VAL A 219 -4.93 -13.66 -25.16
CA VAL A 219 -3.68 -13.59 -24.36
C VAL A 219 -2.78 -14.77 -24.70
N SER A 220 -1.53 -14.47 -25.03
CA SER A 220 -0.53 -15.43 -25.52
C SER A 220 -0.03 -16.43 -24.48
N GLY A 221 -0.09 -16.08 -23.18
CA GLY A 221 0.50 -16.77 -22.02
C GLY A 221 -0.01 -18.19 -21.71
N GLY A 222 0.10 -19.14 -22.66
CA GLY A 222 -0.39 -20.51 -22.54
C GLY A 222 0.19 -21.31 -21.38
N GLU A 223 1.47 -21.10 -21.01
CA GLU A 223 2.05 -21.74 -19.83
C GLU A 223 1.41 -21.21 -18.54
N PHE A 224 1.17 -19.90 -18.42
CA PHE A 224 0.51 -19.35 -17.24
C PHE A 224 -0.98 -19.77 -17.17
N ARG A 225 -1.64 -19.96 -18.32
CA ARG A 225 -2.98 -20.58 -18.38
C ARG A 225 -2.98 -21.97 -17.74
N GLU A 226 -1.94 -22.78 -17.96
CA GLU A 226 -1.79 -24.09 -17.32
C GLU A 226 -1.59 -23.95 -15.80
N VAL A 227 -0.80 -22.98 -15.33
CA VAL A 227 -0.66 -22.67 -13.89
C VAL A 227 -2.04 -22.44 -13.27
N VAL A 228 -2.86 -21.57 -13.87
CA VAL A 228 -4.21 -21.28 -13.36
C VAL A 228 -5.12 -22.50 -13.39
N GLN A 229 -5.05 -23.30 -14.47
CA GLN A 229 -5.85 -24.52 -14.56
C GLN A 229 -5.51 -25.51 -13.42
N ARG A 230 -4.23 -25.65 -13.05
CA ARG A 230 -3.82 -26.50 -11.93
C ARG A 230 -4.36 -26.00 -10.59
N GLU A 231 -4.38 -24.68 -10.37
CA GLU A 231 -4.97 -24.10 -9.14
C GLU A 231 -6.50 -24.28 -9.11
N CYS A 232 -7.19 -24.17 -10.25
CA CYS A 232 -8.61 -24.54 -10.37
C CYS A 232 -8.85 -26.00 -10.01
N ASP A 233 -8.03 -26.91 -10.56
CA ASP A 233 -8.14 -28.35 -10.32
C ASP A 233 -7.87 -28.69 -8.84
N GLU A 234 -6.91 -28.01 -8.20
CA GLU A 234 -6.62 -28.15 -6.77
C GLU A 234 -7.82 -27.72 -5.91
N LEU A 235 -8.37 -26.52 -6.12
CA LEU A 235 -9.53 -26.05 -5.37
C LEU A 235 -10.76 -26.94 -5.60
N SER A 236 -11.00 -27.34 -6.85
CA SER A 236 -12.07 -28.28 -7.23
C SER A 236 -11.95 -29.61 -6.50
N GLY A 237 -10.73 -30.16 -6.40
CA GLY A 237 -10.45 -31.39 -5.66
C GLY A 237 -10.68 -31.27 -4.15
N ARG A 238 -10.63 -30.06 -3.59
CA ARG A 238 -10.88 -29.78 -2.17
C ARG A 238 -12.35 -29.55 -1.83
N LEU A 239 -13.20 -29.16 -2.79
CA LEU A 239 -14.63 -28.88 -2.54
C LEU A 239 -15.37 -29.97 -1.74
N PRO A 240 -15.14 -31.28 -1.98
CA PRO A 240 -15.82 -32.33 -1.20
C PRO A 240 -15.37 -32.43 0.27
N LEU A 241 -14.24 -31.80 0.62
CA LEU A 241 -13.66 -31.80 1.96
C LEU A 241 -14.08 -30.57 2.77
N LEU A 242 -14.57 -29.52 2.11
CA LEU A 242 -15.04 -28.29 2.75
C LEU A 242 -16.39 -28.51 3.44
N ASP A 243 -16.61 -27.76 4.52
CA ASP A 243 -17.90 -27.78 5.21
C ASP A 243 -19.01 -27.08 4.40
N ASP A 244 -20.25 -27.16 4.88
CA ASP A 244 -21.41 -26.61 4.16
C ASP A 244 -21.44 -25.06 4.14
N ALA A 245 -20.63 -24.38 4.95
CA ALA A 245 -20.53 -22.93 4.96
C ALA A 245 -19.44 -22.43 4.00
N GLU A 246 -18.31 -23.13 3.90
CA GLU A 246 -17.16 -22.79 3.08
C GLU A 246 -17.35 -23.22 1.62
N ARG A 247 -17.97 -24.39 1.39
CA ARG A 247 -18.13 -24.97 0.05
C ARG A 247 -18.80 -24.03 -0.95
N PRO A 248 -19.94 -23.36 -0.65
CA PRO A 248 -20.57 -22.46 -1.61
C PRO A 248 -19.71 -21.26 -2.00
N VAL A 249 -18.88 -20.77 -1.07
CA VAL A 249 -17.96 -19.64 -1.33
C VAL A 249 -16.83 -20.11 -2.25
N ALA A 250 -16.24 -21.27 -1.97
CA ALA A 250 -15.22 -21.86 -2.83
C ALA A 250 -15.74 -22.21 -4.24
N GLU A 251 -16.97 -22.73 -4.34
CA GLU A 251 -17.64 -22.98 -5.63
C GLU A 251 -17.86 -21.70 -6.42
N ALA A 252 -18.27 -20.61 -5.76
CA ALA A 252 -18.44 -19.30 -6.40
C ALA A 252 -17.10 -18.78 -6.97
N VAL A 253 -16.03 -18.81 -6.16
CA VAL A 253 -14.69 -18.40 -6.61
C VAL A 253 -14.21 -19.27 -7.77
N LEU A 254 -14.40 -20.59 -7.70
CA LEU A 254 -13.98 -21.51 -8.76
C LEU A 254 -14.72 -21.22 -10.08
N ASN A 255 -16.03 -20.97 -10.02
CA ASN A 255 -16.84 -20.64 -11.19
C ASN A 255 -16.42 -19.30 -11.80
N GLU A 256 -16.22 -18.28 -10.98
CA GLU A 256 -15.76 -16.96 -11.42
C GLU A 256 -14.37 -17.03 -12.05
N SER A 257 -13.42 -17.68 -11.36
CA SER A 257 -12.04 -17.86 -11.83
C SER A 257 -11.98 -18.65 -13.14
N SER A 258 -12.83 -19.68 -13.30
CA SER A 258 -12.94 -20.42 -14.55
C SER A 258 -13.47 -19.55 -15.70
N GLY A 259 -14.48 -18.71 -15.42
CA GLY A 259 -14.98 -17.75 -16.40
C GLY A 259 -13.92 -16.72 -16.82
N LEU A 260 -13.15 -16.19 -15.87
CA LEU A 260 -12.02 -15.29 -16.13
C LEU A 260 -10.92 -15.97 -16.95
N LEU A 261 -10.60 -17.23 -16.62
CA LEU A 261 -9.63 -18.05 -17.35
C LEU A 261 -10.04 -18.24 -18.81
N GLU A 262 -11.32 -18.51 -19.10
CA GLU A 262 -11.83 -18.62 -20.47
C GLU A 262 -11.79 -17.29 -21.24
N LYS A 263 -11.83 -16.16 -20.54
CA LYS A 263 -11.84 -14.81 -21.11
C LYS A 263 -10.45 -14.18 -21.27
N GLY A 264 -9.39 -14.90 -20.90
CA GLY A 264 -8.01 -14.43 -21.02
C GLY A 264 -7.47 -13.69 -19.78
N TYR A 265 -8.22 -13.59 -18.69
CA TYR A 265 -7.80 -12.91 -17.45
C TYR A 265 -7.06 -13.85 -16.50
N TYR A 266 -5.97 -14.45 -16.99
CA TYR A 266 -5.29 -15.52 -16.25
C TYR A 266 -4.77 -15.06 -14.89
N TYR A 267 -4.18 -13.87 -14.78
CA TYR A 267 -3.70 -13.36 -13.48
C TYR A 267 -4.85 -13.02 -12.52
N SER A 268 -5.95 -12.41 -13.00
CA SER A 268 -7.12 -12.15 -12.16
C SER A 268 -7.71 -13.44 -11.59
N ALA A 269 -7.83 -14.48 -12.43
CA ALA A 269 -8.28 -15.80 -12.00
C ALA A 269 -7.31 -16.43 -10.97
N ALA A 270 -6.01 -16.37 -11.25
CA ALA A 270 -4.97 -16.85 -10.32
C ALA A 270 -5.07 -16.16 -8.96
N ASN A 271 -5.25 -14.83 -8.96
CA ASN A 271 -5.33 -14.03 -7.76
C ASN A 271 -6.56 -14.37 -6.90
N GLN A 272 -7.73 -14.57 -7.54
CA GLN A 272 -8.93 -15.00 -6.82
C GLN A 272 -8.76 -16.38 -6.17
N LEU A 273 -8.22 -17.35 -6.90
CA LEU A 273 -7.93 -18.69 -6.38
C LEU A 273 -6.90 -18.65 -5.24
N PHE A 274 -5.87 -17.82 -5.38
CA PHE A 274 -4.82 -17.62 -4.38
C PHE A 274 -5.41 -17.12 -3.06
N LEU A 275 -6.20 -16.05 -3.09
CA LEU A 275 -6.84 -15.47 -1.90
C LEU A 275 -7.87 -16.41 -1.26
N ALA A 276 -8.65 -17.12 -2.07
CA ALA A 276 -9.60 -18.11 -1.57
C ALA A 276 -8.89 -19.27 -0.89
N THR A 277 -7.77 -19.74 -1.45
CA THR A 277 -6.98 -20.81 -0.84
C THR A 277 -6.39 -20.35 0.50
N ILE A 278 -5.84 -19.13 0.58
CA ILE A 278 -5.34 -18.58 1.85
C ILE A 278 -6.46 -18.59 2.90
N SER A 279 -7.64 -18.09 2.52
CA SER A 279 -8.79 -18.03 3.43
C SER A 279 -9.18 -19.41 3.96
N ILE A 280 -9.31 -20.40 3.07
CA ILE A 280 -9.66 -21.79 3.44
C ILE A 280 -8.57 -22.39 4.35
N ASP A 281 -7.31 -22.28 3.96
CA ASP A 281 -6.17 -22.83 4.71
C ASP A 281 -6.02 -22.21 6.11
N THR A 282 -6.29 -20.90 6.23
CA THR A 282 -6.28 -20.19 7.52
C THR A 282 -7.41 -20.70 8.41
N LEU A 283 -8.61 -20.91 7.88
CA LEU A 283 -9.73 -21.48 8.62
C LEU A 283 -9.43 -22.90 9.11
N GLU A 284 -8.91 -23.76 8.22
CA GLU A 284 -8.51 -25.14 8.55
C GLU A 284 -7.46 -25.19 9.67
N LEU A 285 -6.48 -24.29 9.67
CA LEU A 285 -5.46 -24.23 10.74
C LEU A 285 -6.01 -23.64 12.04
N THR A 286 -6.91 -22.66 11.95
CA THR A 286 -7.55 -22.05 13.14
C THR A 286 -8.34 -23.11 13.93
N GLN A 287 -9.06 -23.99 13.23
CA GLN A 287 -9.81 -25.08 13.85
C GLN A 287 -8.92 -26.09 14.60
N GLN A 288 -7.63 -26.16 14.29
CA GLN A 288 -6.68 -27.08 14.94
C GLN A 288 -6.20 -26.60 16.31
N ASN A 289 -6.48 -25.35 16.71
CA ASN A 289 -6.09 -24.79 18.01
C ASN A 289 -4.60 -25.01 18.34
N LEU A 290 -3.73 -24.62 17.41
CA LEU A 290 -2.30 -24.92 17.47
C LEU A 290 -1.60 -24.26 18.67
N SER A 291 -0.75 -25.02 19.36
CA SER A 291 0.12 -24.45 20.38
C SER A 291 1.25 -23.64 19.72
N LYS A 292 1.85 -22.68 20.45
CA LYS A 292 3.07 -21.98 19.99
C LYS A 292 4.18 -22.98 19.57
N THR A 293 4.30 -24.10 20.26
CA THR A 293 5.30 -25.12 19.91
C THR A 293 4.99 -25.80 18.58
N ASP A 294 3.72 -26.07 18.28
CA ASP A 294 3.32 -26.67 17.01
C ASP A 294 3.45 -25.67 15.87
N PHE A 295 3.05 -24.42 16.09
CA PHE A 295 3.25 -23.35 15.12
C PHE A 295 4.73 -23.14 14.80
N LYS A 296 5.62 -23.20 15.81
CA LYS A 296 7.07 -23.15 15.56
C LYS A 296 7.55 -24.26 14.63
N LYS A 297 7.01 -25.48 14.75
CA LYS A 297 7.36 -26.59 13.84
C LYS A 297 6.90 -26.29 12.41
N LEU A 298 5.74 -25.65 12.24
CA LEU A 298 5.25 -25.21 10.93
C LEU A 298 6.18 -24.16 10.31
N LEU A 299 6.65 -23.18 11.08
CA LEU A 299 7.64 -22.20 10.63
C LEU A 299 8.97 -22.85 10.23
N ASP A 300 9.45 -23.84 11.01
CA ASP A 300 10.68 -24.57 10.70
C ASP A 300 10.54 -25.45 9.44
N ALA A 301 9.36 -26.04 9.22
CA ALA A 301 9.03 -26.81 8.02
C ALA A 301 9.01 -25.91 6.78
N LEU A 302 8.31 -24.77 6.84
CA LEU A 302 8.28 -23.80 5.75
C LEU A 302 9.69 -23.28 5.39
N GLU A 303 10.54 -23.00 6.39
CA GLU A 303 11.93 -22.63 6.14
C GLU A 303 12.70 -23.73 5.40
N THR A 304 12.42 -24.99 5.73
CA THR A 304 13.06 -26.15 5.08
C THR A 304 12.62 -26.25 3.63
N ASP A 305 11.33 -26.10 3.36
CA ASP A 305 10.76 -26.17 2.01
C ASP A 305 11.26 -25.00 1.14
N LEU A 306 11.34 -23.79 1.69
CA LEU A 306 11.92 -22.62 1.00
C LEU A 306 13.41 -22.83 0.62
N LYS A 307 14.20 -23.48 1.48
CA LYS A 307 15.60 -23.82 1.18
C LYS A 307 15.72 -24.94 0.14
N ALA A 308 14.73 -25.83 0.10
CA ALA A 308 14.67 -26.95 -0.82
C ALA A 308 14.30 -26.50 -2.25
N PHE A 309 13.61 -25.36 -2.40
CA PHE A 309 13.28 -24.80 -3.71
C PHE A 309 14.52 -24.68 -4.61
N LYS A 310 14.35 -25.11 -5.87
CA LYS A 310 15.32 -24.98 -6.95
C LYS A 310 14.60 -24.49 -8.20
N ALA A 311 14.91 -23.27 -8.60
CA ALA A 311 14.45 -22.73 -9.87
C ALA A 311 14.93 -23.63 -11.01
N LYS A 312 14.06 -23.85 -11.99
CA LYS A 312 14.38 -24.51 -13.24
C LYS A 312 15.43 -23.68 -13.98
N ASN A 313 16.28 -24.34 -14.77
CA ASN A 313 17.28 -23.61 -15.56
C ASN A 313 16.56 -22.67 -16.53
N LYS A 314 16.96 -21.40 -16.53
CA LYS A 314 16.34 -20.39 -17.39
C LYS A 314 16.72 -20.59 -18.86
N SER A 315 15.88 -20.08 -19.74
CA SER A 315 16.08 -19.87 -21.17
C SER A 315 15.33 -18.59 -21.55
N LEU A 316 15.53 -18.06 -22.75
CA LEU A 316 14.75 -16.89 -23.20
C LEU A 316 13.23 -17.18 -23.25
N GLU A 317 12.87 -18.43 -23.55
CA GLU A 317 11.48 -18.89 -23.67
C GLU A 317 10.79 -18.96 -22.30
N ASN A 318 11.43 -19.52 -21.28
CA ASN A 318 10.83 -19.72 -19.96
C ASN A 318 11.17 -18.61 -18.94
N LEU A 319 11.96 -17.61 -19.36
CA LEU A 319 12.57 -16.60 -18.49
C LEU A 319 11.59 -16.02 -17.48
N GLU A 320 10.43 -15.55 -17.97
CA GLU A 320 9.45 -14.83 -17.18
C GLU A 320 8.71 -15.72 -16.18
N LEU A 321 8.39 -16.96 -16.57
CA LEU A 321 7.73 -17.87 -15.66
C LEU A 321 8.68 -18.30 -14.53
N VAL A 322 9.96 -18.54 -14.85
CA VAL A 322 10.96 -18.94 -13.86
C VAL A 322 11.33 -17.78 -12.92
N TYR A 323 11.63 -16.58 -13.41
CA TYR A 323 11.91 -15.47 -12.49
C TYR A 323 10.68 -15.06 -11.69
N GLY A 324 9.48 -15.26 -12.25
CA GLY A 324 8.23 -15.02 -11.52
C GLY A 324 8.04 -16.01 -10.36
N ALA A 325 8.52 -17.24 -10.51
CA ALA A 325 8.58 -18.21 -9.41
C ALA A 325 9.63 -17.80 -8.37
N GLU A 326 10.81 -17.34 -8.79
CA GLU A 326 11.85 -16.84 -7.89
C GLU A 326 11.38 -15.63 -7.06
N ALA A 327 10.70 -14.66 -7.68
CA ALA A 327 10.13 -13.50 -6.98
C ALA A 327 9.17 -13.94 -5.86
N ARG A 328 8.28 -14.90 -6.13
CA ARG A 328 7.35 -15.45 -5.12
C ARG A 328 8.07 -16.18 -3.99
N VAL A 329 9.19 -16.85 -4.26
CA VAL A 329 10.02 -17.44 -3.22
C VAL A 329 10.68 -16.36 -2.36
N SER A 330 11.13 -15.26 -2.95
CA SER A 330 11.63 -14.10 -2.20
C SER A 330 10.55 -13.50 -1.30
N TRP A 331 9.32 -13.34 -1.80
CA TRP A 331 8.18 -12.87 -1.02
C TRP A 331 7.87 -13.79 0.17
N ALA A 332 7.78 -15.11 -0.06
CA ALA A 332 7.59 -16.10 1.00
C ALA A 332 8.71 -16.08 2.07
N LYS A 333 9.97 -15.83 1.66
CA LYS A 333 11.10 -15.70 2.59
C LYS A 333 11.00 -14.45 3.45
N ASN A 334 10.60 -13.33 2.86
CA ASN A 334 10.44 -12.05 3.56
C ASN A 334 9.33 -12.16 4.61
N GLU A 335 8.20 -12.76 4.23
CA GLU A 335 7.07 -12.99 5.13
C GLU A 335 7.42 -13.95 6.27
N LEU A 336 8.15 -15.04 5.98
CA LEU A 336 8.67 -15.94 7.01
C LEU A 336 9.64 -15.22 7.98
N ALA A 337 10.43 -14.27 7.49
CA ALA A 337 11.30 -13.47 8.34
C ALA A 337 10.50 -12.57 9.29
N ALA A 338 9.49 -11.87 8.77
CA ALA A 338 8.58 -11.03 9.58
C ALA A 338 7.84 -11.86 10.64
N LEU A 339 7.26 -12.99 10.24
CA LEU A 339 6.59 -13.95 11.14
C LEU A 339 7.48 -14.40 12.31
N ARG A 340 8.79 -14.54 12.09
CA ARG A 340 9.73 -14.95 13.14
C ARG A 340 10.01 -13.85 14.15
N ASP A 341 10.04 -12.61 13.70
CA ASP A 341 10.17 -11.46 14.59
C ASP A 341 8.89 -11.29 15.43
N ASP A 342 7.73 -11.51 14.82
CA ASP A 342 6.40 -11.37 15.43
C ASP A 342 6.00 -12.53 16.36
N TYR A 343 6.54 -13.73 16.13
CA TYR A 343 6.27 -14.95 16.91
C TYR A 343 6.44 -14.78 18.43
N ALA A 344 7.37 -13.91 18.85
CA ALA A 344 7.62 -13.63 20.26
C ALA A 344 6.50 -12.80 20.92
N PHE A 345 5.80 -11.98 20.13
CA PHE A 345 4.89 -10.94 20.63
C PHE A 345 3.41 -11.34 20.51
N TYR A 346 3.01 -12.01 19.44
CA TYR A 346 1.61 -12.30 19.16
C TYR A 346 1.18 -13.74 19.50
N GLY A 347 -0.13 -13.95 19.60
CA GLY A 347 -0.75 -15.28 19.70
C GLY A 347 -0.71 -16.00 18.35
N VAL A 348 -0.86 -17.33 18.36
CA VAL A 348 -0.77 -18.14 17.11
C VAL A 348 -1.84 -17.74 16.11
N ASP A 349 -3.09 -17.58 16.56
CA ASP A 349 -4.23 -17.27 15.69
C ASP A 349 -4.01 -15.97 14.89
N ALA A 350 -3.34 -14.97 15.48
CA ALA A 350 -3.01 -13.71 14.83
C ALA A 350 -1.93 -13.85 13.73
N LEU A 351 -1.16 -14.94 13.73
CA LEU A 351 -0.05 -15.17 12.80
C LEU A 351 -0.39 -16.22 11.72
N LEU A 352 -1.57 -16.84 11.78
CA LEU A 352 -1.94 -17.92 10.87
C LEU A 352 -2.13 -17.43 9.43
N ALA A 353 -2.71 -16.24 9.24
CA ALA A 353 -2.93 -15.67 7.91
C ALA A 353 -1.61 -15.46 7.16
N ASP A 354 -0.65 -14.78 7.79
CA ASP A 354 0.67 -14.51 7.20
C ASP A 354 1.46 -15.82 6.97
N TYR A 355 1.35 -16.80 7.89
CA TYR A 355 1.98 -18.12 7.68
C TYR A 355 1.41 -18.83 6.45
N VAL A 356 0.09 -18.81 6.29
CA VAL A 356 -0.58 -19.42 5.15
C VAL A 356 -0.26 -18.69 3.87
N SER A 357 -0.22 -17.36 3.89
CA SER A 357 0.19 -16.52 2.76
C SER A 357 1.62 -16.85 2.30
N ALA A 358 2.59 -16.94 3.23
CA ALA A 358 3.96 -17.34 2.91
C ALA A 358 4.04 -18.74 2.28
N ARG A 359 3.23 -19.68 2.79
CA ARG A 359 3.12 -21.04 2.22
C ARG A 359 2.48 -21.02 0.83
N ALA A 360 1.45 -20.21 0.62
CA ALA A 360 0.76 -20.07 -0.66
C ALA A 360 1.70 -19.49 -1.72
N TRP A 361 2.54 -18.51 -1.39
CA TRP A 361 3.57 -17.99 -2.29
C TRP A 361 4.55 -19.05 -2.74
N LEU A 362 5.03 -19.89 -1.82
CA LEU A 362 5.89 -21.04 -2.16
C LEU A 362 5.16 -22.05 -3.05
N ARG A 363 3.87 -22.33 -2.80
CA ARG A 363 3.09 -23.22 -3.67
C ARG A 363 3.00 -22.65 -5.09
N ALA A 364 2.60 -21.39 -5.22
CA ALA A 364 2.51 -20.72 -6.52
C ALA A 364 3.86 -20.76 -7.27
N ALA A 365 4.96 -20.52 -6.56
CA ALA A 365 6.30 -20.64 -7.12
C ALA A 365 6.60 -22.06 -7.63
N ASN A 366 6.27 -23.10 -6.85
CA ASN A 366 6.44 -24.49 -7.29
C ASN A 366 5.59 -24.81 -8.53
N THR A 367 4.31 -24.43 -8.54
CA THR A 367 3.42 -24.64 -9.70
C THR A 367 3.99 -24.00 -10.97
N MET A 368 4.41 -22.73 -10.89
CA MET A 368 5.02 -22.02 -12.01
C MET A 368 6.34 -22.65 -12.46
N ASN A 369 7.20 -23.02 -11.51
CA ASN A 369 8.48 -23.65 -11.78
C ASN A 369 8.30 -25.03 -12.44
N ASP A 370 7.27 -25.79 -12.05
CA ASP A 370 6.94 -27.08 -12.62
C ASP A 370 6.42 -26.96 -14.06
N VAL A 371 5.57 -25.96 -14.32
CA VAL A 371 5.00 -25.70 -15.66
C VAL A 371 6.03 -25.17 -16.65
N ALA A 372 6.98 -24.33 -16.20
CA ALA A 372 7.98 -23.71 -17.08
C ALA A 372 8.65 -24.72 -18.02
N SER A 373 8.59 -24.48 -19.33
CA SER A 373 9.19 -25.40 -20.29
C SER A 373 10.72 -25.40 -20.23
N GLY A 374 11.33 -26.55 -20.57
CA GLY A 374 12.74 -26.66 -20.93
C GLY A 374 13.75 -26.12 -19.91
N GLY A 375 14.91 -25.72 -20.43
CA GLY A 375 16.00 -25.08 -19.71
C GLY A 375 17.22 -24.97 -20.64
N GLY A 376 17.95 -23.86 -20.55
CA GLY A 376 19.05 -23.53 -21.45
C GLY A 376 20.34 -23.15 -20.74
N ASP A 377 21.36 -22.84 -21.54
CA ASP A 377 22.54 -22.13 -21.05
C ASP A 377 22.15 -20.65 -20.90
N PHE A 378 21.99 -20.20 -19.66
CA PHE A 378 21.51 -18.86 -19.32
C PHE A 378 22.45 -18.23 -18.33
N ASP A 379 23.09 -17.13 -18.74
CA ASP A 379 24.00 -16.38 -17.89
C ASP A 379 23.25 -15.23 -17.20
N GLU A 380 22.60 -15.57 -16.08
CA GLU A 380 21.89 -14.62 -15.21
C GLU A 380 22.80 -13.44 -14.82
N PHE A 381 24.11 -13.65 -14.68
CA PHE A 381 25.04 -12.61 -14.28
C PHE A 381 25.10 -11.44 -15.27
N LYS A 382 24.75 -11.65 -16.55
CA LYS A 382 24.62 -10.55 -17.53
C LYS A 382 23.57 -9.52 -17.13
N LEU A 383 22.59 -9.90 -16.34
CA LEU A 383 21.51 -9.02 -15.87
C LEU A 383 21.85 -8.29 -14.57
N ARG A 384 23.00 -8.58 -13.94
CA ARG A 384 23.37 -8.04 -12.63
C ARG A 384 23.38 -6.51 -12.60
N ASP A 385 24.10 -5.88 -13.52
CA ASP A 385 24.29 -4.43 -13.51
C ASP A 385 22.97 -3.72 -13.88
N TYR A 386 22.17 -4.33 -14.76
CA TYR A 386 20.82 -3.88 -15.06
C TYR A 386 19.91 -3.91 -13.83
N ALA A 387 19.85 -5.04 -13.13
CA ALA A 387 19.05 -5.18 -11.92
C ALA A 387 19.52 -4.20 -10.83
N LEU A 388 20.82 -4.02 -10.67
CA LEU A 388 21.38 -3.06 -9.71
C LEU A 388 20.91 -1.64 -9.99
N GLU A 389 20.92 -1.23 -11.26
CA GLU A 389 20.41 0.09 -11.68
C GLU A 389 18.92 0.23 -11.37
N LYS A 390 18.09 -0.77 -11.73
CA LYS A 390 16.63 -0.71 -11.50
C LYS A 390 16.29 -0.69 -10.01
N VAL A 391 16.96 -1.50 -9.20
CA VAL A 391 16.78 -1.53 -7.73
C VAL A 391 17.24 -0.22 -7.10
N ALA A 392 18.36 0.36 -7.55
CA ALA A 392 18.82 1.66 -7.06
C ALA A 392 17.82 2.77 -7.40
N LYS A 393 17.24 2.75 -8.61
CA LYS A 393 16.17 3.68 -9.00
C LYS A 393 14.93 3.50 -8.14
N ALA A 394 14.48 2.26 -7.94
CA ALA A 394 13.31 1.96 -7.11
C ALA A 394 13.44 2.50 -5.68
N ASN A 395 14.61 2.28 -5.05
CA ASN A 395 14.90 2.84 -3.71
C ASN A 395 14.85 4.37 -3.71
N ALA A 396 15.51 5.02 -4.69
CA ALA A 396 15.53 6.48 -4.77
C ALA A 396 14.12 7.06 -4.99
N SER A 397 13.31 6.44 -5.85
CA SER A 397 11.92 6.83 -6.10
C SER A 397 11.07 6.71 -4.83
N ALA A 398 11.15 5.57 -4.13
CA ALA A 398 10.41 5.37 -2.90
C ALA A 398 10.83 6.33 -1.77
N GLU A 399 12.13 6.62 -1.61
CA GLU A 399 12.61 7.60 -0.63
C GLU A 399 12.13 9.02 -0.92
N SER A 400 11.91 9.36 -2.20
CA SER A 400 11.52 10.69 -2.63
C SER A 400 10.02 10.96 -2.59
N SER A 401 9.19 9.92 -2.53
CA SER A 401 7.73 10.03 -2.58
C SER A 401 7.11 9.89 -1.19
N ILE A 402 6.33 10.91 -0.79
CA ILE A 402 5.56 10.87 0.45
C ILE A 402 4.48 9.78 0.43
N TYR A 403 4.00 9.40 -0.75
CA TYR A 403 2.98 8.35 -0.92
C TYR A 403 3.60 6.94 -0.91
N ALA A 404 4.83 6.79 -1.40
CA ALA A 404 5.54 5.51 -1.39
C ALA A 404 5.76 4.95 0.02
N ALA A 405 6.01 5.84 0.99
CA ALA A 405 6.16 5.45 2.40
C ALA A 405 4.86 4.90 3.04
N LEU A 406 3.72 5.06 2.36
CA LEU A 406 2.40 4.63 2.81
C LEU A 406 1.86 3.46 1.98
N ASP A 407 2.52 3.11 0.88
CA ASP A 407 2.10 2.01 0.01
C ASP A 407 2.82 0.73 0.41
N PHE A 408 2.08 -0.16 1.10
CA PHE A 408 2.58 -1.49 1.49
C PHE A 408 3.14 -2.28 0.30
N GLU A 409 2.55 -2.16 -0.89
CA GLU A 409 3.04 -2.85 -2.09
C GLU A 409 4.45 -2.35 -2.46
N VAL A 410 4.72 -1.05 -2.30
CA VAL A 410 6.05 -0.48 -2.55
C VAL A 410 7.09 -1.06 -1.58
N GLU A 411 6.79 -1.09 -0.28
CA GLU A 411 7.72 -1.67 0.71
C GLU A 411 7.94 -3.17 0.47
N TRP A 412 6.86 -3.90 0.18
CA TRP A 412 6.89 -5.33 -0.10
C TRP A 412 7.81 -5.65 -1.29
N HIS A 413 7.60 -4.96 -2.41
CA HIS A 413 8.39 -5.17 -3.62
C HIS A 413 9.83 -4.63 -3.49
N LEU A 414 10.08 -3.56 -2.73
CA LEU A 414 11.45 -3.13 -2.41
C LEU A 414 12.23 -4.23 -1.69
N THR A 415 11.59 -4.83 -0.68
CA THR A 415 12.19 -5.94 0.09
C THR A 415 12.37 -7.18 -0.78
N GLY A 416 11.38 -7.50 -1.63
CA GLY A 416 11.47 -8.56 -2.63
C GLY A 416 12.65 -8.38 -3.59
N ALA A 417 12.83 -7.17 -4.11
CA ALA A 417 13.91 -6.84 -5.02
C ALA A 417 15.29 -6.99 -4.37
N ALA A 418 15.44 -6.52 -3.13
CA ALA A 418 16.68 -6.64 -2.37
C ALA A 418 17.03 -8.12 -2.09
N THR A 419 16.04 -8.91 -1.66
CA THR A 419 16.22 -10.35 -1.40
C THR A 419 16.62 -11.08 -2.68
N SER A 420 15.86 -10.91 -3.77
CA SER A 420 16.14 -11.53 -5.07
C SER A 420 17.54 -11.16 -5.60
N PHE A 421 17.92 -9.88 -5.49
CA PHE A 421 19.24 -9.42 -5.94
C PHE A 421 20.38 -10.08 -5.13
N SER A 422 20.23 -10.16 -3.81
CA SER A 422 21.24 -10.75 -2.93
C SER A 422 21.47 -12.24 -3.18
N GLU A 423 20.46 -12.95 -3.68
CA GLU A 423 20.51 -14.37 -4.03
C GLU A 423 20.97 -14.62 -5.47
N GLY A 424 21.20 -13.55 -6.25
CA GLY A 424 21.62 -13.62 -7.64
C GLY A 424 20.49 -13.84 -8.65
N ALA A 425 19.22 -13.74 -8.22
CA ALA A 425 18.05 -13.75 -9.09
C ALA A 425 17.78 -12.34 -9.63
N TYR A 426 18.66 -11.89 -10.53
CA TYR A 426 18.69 -10.51 -11.02
C TYR A 426 17.45 -10.15 -11.86
N ALA A 427 16.93 -11.09 -12.66
CA ALA A 427 15.67 -10.88 -13.39
C ALA A 427 14.48 -10.68 -12.44
N ALA A 428 14.39 -11.48 -11.37
CA ALA A 428 13.35 -11.32 -10.34
C ALA A 428 13.50 -10.00 -9.57
N ALA A 429 14.73 -9.57 -9.28
CA ALA A 429 14.98 -8.27 -8.67
C ALA A 429 14.55 -7.10 -9.55
N ALA A 430 14.80 -7.18 -10.86
CA ALA A 430 14.35 -6.17 -11.82
C ALA A 430 12.82 -6.15 -11.96
N PHE A 431 12.17 -7.32 -11.89
CA PHE A 431 10.72 -7.47 -11.87
C PHE A 431 10.09 -6.72 -10.67
N ASP A 432 10.54 -7.00 -9.45
CA ASP A 432 10.07 -6.29 -8.25
C ASP A 432 10.38 -4.78 -8.30
N ALA A 433 11.55 -4.39 -8.84
CA ALA A 433 11.87 -2.98 -9.03
C ALA A 433 10.91 -2.27 -10.00
N CYS A 434 10.33 -2.99 -10.97
CA CYS A 434 9.30 -2.42 -11.85
C CYS A 434 8.00 -2.09 -11.11
N PHE A 435 7.58 -2.91 -10.13
CA PHE A 435 6.43 -2.58 -9.28
C PHE A 435 6.62 -1.25 -8.58
N VAL A 436 7.72 -1.13 -7.85
CA VAL A 436 8.03 0.06 -7.06
C VAL A 436 8.05 1.30 -7.95
N ASN A 437 8.82 1.29 -9.03
CA ASN A 437 8.94 2.44 -9.92
C ASN A 437 7.58 2.83 -10.52
N SER A 438 6.78 1.85 -10.94
CA SER A 438 5.49 2.10 -11.61
C SER A 438 4.42 2.59 -10.64
N PHE A 439 4.39 2.07 -9.41
CA PHE A 439 3.41 2.45 -8.41
C PHE A 439 3.69 3.85 -7.88
N VAL A 440 4.96 4.19 -7.64
CA VAL A 440 5.37 5.54 -7.27
C VAL A 440 5.04 6.55 -8.38
N GLU A 441 5.37 6.24 -9.63
CA GLU A 441 5.04 7.09 -10.78
C GLU A 441 3.53 7.27 -10.93
N ALA A 442 2.75 6.21 -10.75
CA ALA A 442 1.30 6.28 -10.80
C ALA A 442 0.72 7.16 -9.67
N ASP A 443 1.24 7.05 -8.44
CA ASP A 443 0.76 7.86 -7.32
C ASP A 443 1.06 9.36 -7.49
N GLU A 444 2.22 9.70 -8.06
CA GLU A 444 2.56 11.08 -8.44
C GLU A 444 1.59 11.60 -9.51
N LEU A 445 1.34 10.81 -10.56
CA LEU A 445 0.39 11.16 -11.61
C LEU A 445 -1.05 11.31 -11.10
N LEU A 446 -1.46 10.44 -10.17
CA LEU A 446 -2.77 10.49 -9.54
C LEU A 446 -2.94 11.76 -8.71
N ASP A 447 -1.90 12.20 -7.99
CA ASP A 447 -1.94 13.45 -7.23
C ASP A 447 -2.05 14.69 -8.15
N GLU A 448 -1.34 14.68 -9.28
CA GLU A 448 -1.42 15.75 -10.29
C GLU A 448 -2.78 15.84 -11.01
N THR A 449 -3.50 14.72 -11.10
CA THR A 449 -4.76 14.60 -11.86
C THR A 449 -6.02 14.76 -11.01
N VAL A 450 -5.91 14.86 -9.67
CA VAL A 450 -7.07 15.05 -8.78
C VAL A 450 -7.84 16.34 -9.13
N GLY A 451 -9.13 16.18 -9.49
CA GLY A 451 -10.04 17.30 -9.74
C GLY A 451 -10.15 17.76 -11.20
N SER A 452 -9.48 17.10 -12.14
CA SER A 452 -9.68 17.29 -13.58
C SER A 452 -10.08 15.96 -14.24
N LYS A 453 -11.03 15.99 -15.19
CA LYS A 453 -11.43 14.83 -16.02
C LYS A 453 -10.20 14.03 -16.51
N ALA A 454 -10.20 12.71 -16.62
CA ALA A 454 -10.93 11.63 -15.96
C ALA A 454 -9.89 10.51 -15.78
N LEU A 455 -9.81 9.83 -14.63
CA LEU A 455 -8.86 8.71 -14.47
C LEU A 455 -8.94 7.67 -15.60
N GLY A 456 -10.10 7.56 -16.26
CA GLY A 456 -10.27 6.73 -17.45
C GLY A 456 -9.46 7.14 -18.67
N ASP A 457 -9.00 8.38 -18.76
CA ASP A 457 -8.08 8.82 -19.84
C ASP A 457 -6.65 8.27 -19.62
N LEU A 458 -6.35 7.82 -18.40
CA LEU A 458 -5.07 7.17 -18.06
C LEU A 458 -5.10 5.66 -18.28
N VAL A 459 -6.27 5.08 -18.53
CA VAL A 459 -6.48 3.64 -18.71
C VAL A 459 -6.85 3.37 -20.16
N GLU A 460 -5.91 2.77 -20.89
CA GLU A 460 -6.12 2.32 -22.26
C GLU A 460 -7.05 1.08 -22.33
N GLY A 461 -7.70 0.88 -23.48
CA GLY A 461 -8.73 -0.15 -23.68
C GLY A 461 -8.18 -1.52 -24.13
N PRO A 462 -9.05 -2.54 -24.26
CA PRO A 462 -8.64 -3.90 -24.59
C PRO A 462 -7.97 -4.05 -25.97
N GLU A 463 -8.14 -3.10 -26.88
CA GLU A 463 -7.51 -3.09 -28.21
C GLU A 463 -5.97 -3.02 -28.17
N LYS A 464 -5.42 -2.62 -27.03
CA LYS A 464 -3.97 -2.45 -26.81
C LYS A 464 -3.28 -3.69 -26.25
N ILE A 465 -4.01 -4.72 -25.86
CA ILE A 465 -3.40 -5.89 -25.22
C ILE A 465 -2.34 -6.58 -26.08
N GLY A 466 -2.52 -6.56 -27.41
CA GLY A 466 -1.55 -7.11 -28.37
C GLY A 466 -0.20 -6.39 -28.39
N ASP A 467 -0.12 -5.15 -27.89
CA ASP A 467 1.15 -4.41 -27.77
C ASP A 467 2.08 -5.03 -26.69
N TYR A 468 1.56 -5.94 -25.85
CA TYR A 468 2.26 -6.56 -24.73
C TYR A 468 2.56 -8.04 -24.92
N SER A 469 2.23 -8.66 -26.06
CA SER A 469 2.33 -10.11 -26.27
C SER A 469 3.76 -10.68 -26.19
N ASP A 470 4.78 -9.82 -26.25
CA ASP A 470 6.19 -10.22 -26.15
C ASP A 470 6.69 -10.38 -24.69
N SER A 471 5.89 -9.97 -23.71
CA SER A 471 6.17 -10.15 -22.27
C SER A 471 4.99 -10.76 -21.56
N LEU A 472 5.20 -11.96 -21.00
CA LEU A 472 4.19 -12.67 -20.23
C LEU A 472 3.62 -11.80 -19.11
N TRP A 473 4.48 -11.21 -18.27
CA TRP A 473 3.97 -10.44 -17.13
C TRP A 473 3.34 -9.12 -17.55
N ALA A 474 3.87 -8.46 -18.58
CA ALA A 474 3.26 -7.23 -19.08
C ALA A 474 1.84 -7.50 -19.60
N GLU A 475 1.65 -8.54 -20.41
CA GLU A 475 0.34 -8.94 -20.95
C GLU A 475 -0.64 -9.30 -19.83
N LEU A 476 -0.18 -10.08 -18.84
CA LEU A 476 -0.99 -10.48 -17.68
C LEU A 476 -1.43 -9.30 -16.82
N TYR A 477 -0.52 -8.37 -16.50
CA TYR A 477 -0.86 -7.18 -15.70
C TYR A 477 -1.68 -6.16 -16.48
N TYR A 478 -1.52 -6.09 -17.81
CA TYR A 478 -2.40 -5.29 -18.66
C TYR A 478 -3.84 -5.83 -18.63
N ALA A 479 -4.02 -7.15 -18.78
CA ALA A 479 -5.32 -7.79 -18.63
C ALA A 479 -5.89 -7.55 -17.21
N HIS A 480 -5.06 -7.67 -16.17
CA HIS A 480 -5.49 -7.40 -14.79
C HIS A 480 -5.90 -5.94 -14.57
N SER A 481 -5.24 -4.98 -15.23
CA SER A 481 -5.66 -3.58 -15.24
C SER A 481 -7.07 -3.41 -15.81
N LEU A 482 -7.37 -4.06 -16.94
CA LEU A 482 -8.70 -3.99 -17.55
C LEU A 482 -9.76 -4.58 -16.63
N TYR A 483 -9.46 -5.68 -15.94
CA TYR A 483 -10.33 -6.27 -14.93
C TYR A 483 -10.64 -5.25 -13.82
N ASN A 484 -9.60 -4.60 -13.26
CA ASN A 484 -9.78 -3.57 -12.23
C ASN A 484 -10.59 -2.38 -12.76
N TRP A 485 -10.39 -1.96 -14.01
CA TRP A 485 -11.20 -0.90 -14.62
C TRP A 485 -12.68 -1.30 -14.77
N GLN A 486 -12.96 -2.56 -15.11
CA GLN A 486 -14.33 -3.08 -15.25
C GLN A 486 -15.02 -3.23 -13.89
N GLU A 487 -14.26 -3.66 -12.87
CA GLU A 487 -14.67 -3.62 -11.46
C GLU A 487 -14.99 -2.20 -11.02
N ALA A 488 -14.11 -1.23 -11.31
CA ALA A 488 -14.36 0.18 -11.02
C ALA A 488 -15.63 0.71 -11.68
N ASN A 489 -15.91 0.32 -12.93
CA ASN A 489 -17.10 0.77 -13.64
C ASN A 489 -18.40 0.21 -13.05
N ARG A 490 -18.40 -1.04 -12.56
CA ARG A 490 -19.59 -1.64 -11.95
C ARG A 490 -19.78 -1.26 -10.48
N THR A 491 -18.70 -1.03 -9.74
CA THR A 491 -18.73 -0.73 -8.29
C THR A 491 -18.69 0.76 -7.98
N ASN A 492 -18.12 1.55 -8.88
CA ASN A 492 -17.69 2.93 -8.69
C ASN A 492 -16.63 3.14 -7.58
N GLU A 493 -15.91 2.09 -7.17
CA GLU A 493 -14.85 2.19 -6.17
C GLU A 493 -13.59 2.84 -6.76
N TYR A 494 -12.99 3.77 -6.02
CA TYR A 494 -11.81 4.51 -6.43
C TYR A 494 -10.55 3.64 -6.46
N ASP A 495 -10.40 2.72 -5.51
CA ASP A 495 -9.23 1.84 -5.42
C ASP A 495 -9.04 0.99 -6.68
N TYR A 496 -10.14 0.49 -7.26
CA TYR A 496 -10.10 -0.21 -8.53
C TYR A 496 -9.64 0.70 -9.70
N LYS A 497 -9.99 1.99 -9.69
CA LYS A 497 -9.51 2.96 -10.70
C LYS A 497 -8.01 3.22 -10.54
N VAL A 498 -7.56 3.44 -9.31
CA VAL A 498 -6.15 3.64 -8.96
C VAL A 498 -5.32 2.42 -9.35
N ASN A 499 -5.80 1.23 -8.98
CA ASN A 499 -5.13 -0.03 -9.30
C ASN A 499 -5.05 -0.26 -10.82
N ALA A 500 -6.10 0.06 -11.59
CA ALA A 500 -6.01 -0.01 -13.05
C ALA A 500 -4.87 0.87 -13.59
N VAL A 501 -4.75 2.12 -13.15
CA VAL A 501 -3.65 3.00 -13.57
C VAL A 501 -2.29 2.44 -13.17
N LYS A 502 -2.12 2.00 -11.91
CA LYS A 502 -0.89 1.39 -11.39
C LYS A 502 -0.47 0.17 -12.22
N LEU A 503 -1.42 -0.71 -12.53
CA LEU A 503 -1.18 -1.95 -13.27
C LEU A 503 -0.84 -1.71 -14.75
N GLN A 504 -1.41 -0.69 -15.40
CA GLN A 504 -1.00 -0.31 -16.76
C GLN A 504 0.40 0.30 -16.80
N ARG A 505 0.79 1.11 -15.81
CA ARG A 505 2.18 1.59 -15.68
C ARG A 505 3.14 0.43 -15.46
N LEU A 506 2.75 -0.53 -14.61
CA LEU A 506 3.51 -1.75 -14.40
C LEU A 506 3.68 -2.57 -15.68
N ALA A 507 2.62 -2.79 -16.45
CA ALA A 507 2.68 -3.49 -17.73
C ALA A 507 3.68 -2.83 -18.69
N ASN A 508 3.68 -1.49 -18.77
CA ASN A 508 4.65 -0.74 -19.57
C ASN A 508 6.09 -0.94 -19.08
N CYS A 509 6.33 -0.88 -17.77
CA CYS A 509 7.67 -1.12 -17.20
C CYS A 509 8.16 -2.53 -17.51
N LEU A 510 7.30 -3.54 -17.33
CA LEU A 510 7.64 -4.94 -17.53
C LEU A 510 7.91 -5.27 -19.00
N ALA A 511 7.15 -4.69 -19.93
CA ALA A 511 7.40 -4.85 -21.37
C ALA A 511 8.78 -4.28 -21.76
N ALA A 512 9.11 -3.07 -21.29
CA ALA A 512 10.43 -2.47 -21.50
C ALA A 512 11.54 -3.30 -20.83
N ALA A 513 11.31 -3.78 -19.61
CA ALA A 513 12.28 -4.58 -18.89
C ALA A 513 12.56 -5.92 -19.58
N LYS A 514 11.54 -6.58 -20.10
CA LYS A 514 11.70 -7.79 -20.91
C LYS A 514 12.59 -7.54 -22.11
N GLN A 515 12.34 -6.47 -22.87
CA GLN A 515 13.15 -6.12 -24.05
C GLN A 515 14.61 -5.86 -23.68
N ASP A 516 14.86 -5.06 -22.64
CA ASP A 516 16.21 -4.76 -22.15
C ASP A 516 16.95 -6.03 -21.72
N MET A 517 16.30 -6.90 -20.93
CA MET A 517 16.89 -8.14 -20.44
C MET A 517 17.25 -9.09 -21.60
N VAL A 518 16.35 -9.27 -22.58
CA VAL A 518 16.63 -10.10 -23.76
C VAL A 518 17.83 -9.55 -24.54
N ALA A 519 17.87 -8.25 -24.78
CA ALA A 519 18.98 -7.62 -25.49
C ALA A 519 20.34 -7.84 -24.79
N LEU A 520 20.38 -7.75 -23.46
CA LEU A 520 21.58 -8.02 -22.66
C LEU A 520 22.01 -9.48 -22.72
N LEU A 521 21.05 -10.41 -22.69
CA LEU A 521 21.32 -11.85 -22.75
C LEU A 521 21.86 -12.28 -24.12
N GLU A 522 21.30 -11.73 -25.19
CA GLU A 522 21.69 -11.99 -26.58
C GLU A 522 22.99 -11.28 -27.00
N ALA A 523 23.39 -10.21 -26.30
CA ALA A 523 24.63 -9.51 -26.59
C ALA A 523 25.81 -10.49 -26.55
N SER A 524 26.45 -10.67 -27.72
CA SER A 524 27.70 -11.41 -27.81
C SER A 524 28.77 -10.63 -27.04
N VAL A 525 29.55 -11.31 -26.20
CA VAL A 525 30.77 -10.74 -25.65
C VAL A 525 31.68 -10.43 -26.84
N ALA A 526 31.73 -9.17 -27.28
CA ALA A 526 32.82 -8.73 -28.14
C ALA A 526 34.11 -9.08 -27.38
N PRO A 527 35.09 -9.76 -28.01
CA PRO A 527 36.34 -10.03 -27.33
C PRO A 527 36.88 -8.70 -26.85
N SER A 528 37.03 -8.57 -25.52
CA SER A 528 37.75 -7.44 -24.94
C SER A 528 39.04 -7.30 -25.73
N PRO A 529 39.35 -6.13 -26.33
CA PRO A 529 40.64 -5.96 -26.97
C PRO A 529 41.69 -6.28 -25.90
N SER A 530 42.57 -7.22 -26.23
CA SER A 530 43.77 -7.50 -25.44
C SER A 530 44.42 -6.16 -25.10
N PRO A 531 44.83 -5.91 -23.84
CA PRO A 531 45.46 -4.65 -23.50
C PRO A 531 46.75 -4.52 -24.32
N GLU A 532 46.74 -3.66 -25.33
CA GLU A 532 47.99 -3.21 -25.94
C GLU A 532 48.79 -2.45 -24.89
N PRO A 533 50.11 -2.68 -24.80
CA PRO A 533 50.94 -1.96 -23.85
C PRO A 533 51.04 -0.49 -24.30
N SER A 534 50.34 0.41 -23.63
CA SER A 534 50.49 1.84 -23.86
C SER A 534 51.79 2.34 -23.21
N GLU A 535 52.69 2.87 -24.04
CA GLU A 535 53.86 3.65 -23.64
C GLU A 535 53.49 4.91 -22.84
N PRO A 536 54.40 5.46 -21.99
CA PRO A 536 54.10 6.58 -21.12
C PRO A 536 54.21 7.90 -21.88
N VAL A 537 53.16 8.74 -21.85
CA VAL A 537 53.22 10.10 -22.41
C VAL A 537 52.62 11.14 -21.46
N PHE A 538 53.57 11.84 -20.83
CA PHE A 538 53.66 13.26 -20.49
C PHE A 538 52.75 13.97 -19.46
N SER A 539 53.47 14.70 -18.62
CA SER A 539 53.16 15.67 -17.58
C SER A 539 52.63 17.01 -18.10
N ILE A 540 51.73 17.64 -17.33
CA ILE A 540 51.35 19.05 -17.52
C ILE A 540 51.67 19.85 -16.24
N GLU A 541 52.34 20.99 -16.44
CA GLU A 541 52.76 22.00 -15.48
C GLU A 541 51.59 22.76 -14.82
N VAL A 542 51.82 23.19 -13.58
CA VAL A 542 50.89 24.00 -12.78
C VAL A 542 51.20 25.48 -12.96
N GLU A 543 50.31 26.24 -13.59
CA GLU A 543 50.31 27.71 -13.52
C GLU A 543 49.73 28.20 -12.18
N ARG A 544 50.43 29.15 -11.56
CA ARG A 544 49.95 29.92 -10.40
C ARG A 544 49.24 31.19 -10.88
N GLY A 545 48.05 31.50 -10.36
CA GLY A 545 47.43 32.80 -10.55
C GLY A 545 46.18 33.10 -9.70
N VAL A 546 46.39 33.97 -8.70
CA VAL A 546 45.47 34.96 -8.09
C VAL A 546 44.40 34.51 -7.07
N SER A 547 44.46 35.13 -5.89
CA SER A 547 43.57 35.00 -4.72
C SER A 547 42.35 35.93 -4.75
N PRO A 548 41.18 35.52 -4.23
CA PRO A 548 40.15 36.44 -3.75
C PRO A 548 40.03 36.45 -2.21
N ASP A 549 40.25 37.64 -1.67
CA ASP A 549 39.71 38.29 -0.46
C ASP A 549 39.11 37.43 0.70
N SER A 550 39.85 37.38 1.81
CA SER A 550 39.56 36.61 3.04
C SER A 550 38.62 37.29 4.05
N SER A 551 37.98 38.40 3.67
CA SER A 551 37.13 39.18 4.60
C SER A 551 35.67 38.73 4.71
N LYS A 552 35.18 37.83 3.83
CA LYS A 552 33.79 37.33 3.85
C LYS A 552 33.59 35.98 4.56
N TRP A 553 34.67 35.26 4.88
CA TRP A 553 34.62 33.95 5.55
C TRP A 553 34.48 34.03 7.07
N PHE A 554 34.79 35.18 7.69
CA PHE A 554 34.72 35.33 9.15
C PHE A 554 33.28 35.44 9.69
N PHE A 555 32.33 35.98 8.92
CA PHE A 555 30.93 36.07 9.36
C PHE A 555 30.14 34.76 9.18
N PHE A 556 30.50 33.93 8.19
CA PHE A 556 29.85 32.64 7.96
C PHE A 556 30.30 31.58 8.99
N ALA A 557 31.57 31.61 9.41
CA ALA A 557 32.08 30.70 10.44
C ALA A 557 31.49 30.96 11.83
N ALA A 558 31.17 32.22 12.18
CA ALA A 558 30.63 32.56 13.50
C ALA A 558 29.16 32.09 13.69
N LEU A 559 28.35 32.05 12.63
CA LEU A 559 26.95 31.61 12.69
C LEU A 559 26.83 30.07 12.76
N VAL A 560 27.74 29.35 12.09
CA VAL A 560 27.80 27.88 12.11
C VAL A 560 28.22 27.35 13.49
N PHE A 561 29.10 28.07 14.20
CA PHE A 561 29.50 27.70 15.57
C PHE A 561 28.40 27.94 16.62
N LEU A 562 27.54 28.94 16.43
CA LEU A 562 26.45 29.25 17.38
C LEU A 562 25.30 28.23 17.28
N VAL A 563 24.97 27.78 16.06
CA VAL A 563 23.94 26.76 15.81
C VAL A 563 24.44 25.35 16.17
N GLY A 564 25.71 25.05 15.89
CA GLY A 564 26.34 23.78 16.27
C GLY A 564 26.51 23.61 17.79
N GLY A 565 26.75 24.69 18.53
CA GLY A 565 26.92 24.67 19.98
C GLY A 565 25.65 24.35 20.76
N VAL A 566 24.49 24.81 20.28
CA VAL A 566 23.17 24.54 20.91
C VAL A 566 22.73 23.11 20.61
N ALA A 567 22.95 22.62 19.39
CA ALA A 567 22.66 21.22 19.02
C ALA A 567 23.51 20.21 19.81
N PHE A 568 24.79 20.52 20.07
CA PHE A 568 25.67 19.66 20.86
C PHE A 568 25.26 19.57 22.34
N LEU A 569 24.68 20.63 22.91
CA LEU A 569 24.22 20.67 24.30
C LEU A 569 22.92 19.87 24.49
N VAL A 570 22.00 19.92 23.52
CA VAL A 570 20.78 19.11 23.50
C VAL A 570 21.11 17.62 23.32
N LEU A 571 22.05 17.29 22.42
CA LEU A 571 22.50 15.91 22.22
C LEU A 571 23.28 15.35 23.43
N SER A 572 24.04 16.19 24.14
CA SER A 572 24.80 15.78 25.34
C SER A 572 23.91 15.49 26.55
N VAL A 573 22.74 16.15 26.65
CA VAL A 573 21.74 15.87 27.69
C VAL A 573 20.94 14.60 27.34
N HIS A 574 20.66 14.35 26.05
CA HIS A 574 19.96 13.14 25.60
C HIS A 574 20.82 11.86 25.67
N HIS A 575 22.15 11.97 25.49
CA HIS A 575 23.05 10.81 25.52
C HIS A 575 23.39 10.27 26.92
N LYS A 576 22.96 10.95 28.00
CA LYS A 576 23.13 10.43 29.37
C LYS A 576 22.06 9.43 29.79
N ILE A 577 21.08 9.14 28.94
CA ILE A 577 20.05 8.11 29.17
C ILE A 577 20.01 7.14 27.98
N ARG A 578 21.09 6.39 27.74
CA ARG A 578 21.00 5.10 27.03
C ARG A 578 22.10 4.18 27.53
N LYS A 579 21.67 3.07 28.14
CA LYS A 579 22.54 2.01 28.66
C LYS A 579 23.47 1.51 27.54
N ARG A 580 24.76 1.40 27.82
CA ARG A 580 25.76 0.80 26.92
C ARG A 580 25.34 -0.65 26.60
N GLY A 581 24.96 -0.89 25.35
CA GLY A 581 24.83 -2.24 24.81
C GLY A 581 26.19 -2.94 24.71
N PRO A 582 26.22 -4.27 24.59
CA PRO A 582 27.45 -5.05 24.55
C PRO A 582 28.27 -4.76 23.29
N ALA A 583 29.60 -4.90 23.39
CA ALA A 583 30.52 -4.69 22.28
C ALA A 583 30.23 -5.66 21.12
N LEU A 584 30.03 -5.12 19.92
CA LEU A 584 29.75 -5.90 18.70
C LEU A 584 30.86 -6.91 18.42
N THR A 585 30.46 -8.14 18.07
CA THR A 585 31.35 -9.22 17.67
C THR A 585 32.05 -8.90 16.34
N PRO A 586 33.22 -9.49 16.04
CA PRO A 586 33.92 -9.26 14.78
C PRO A 586 33.08 -9.58 13.54
N LYS A 587 32.18 -10.58 13.61
CA LYS A 587 31.26 -10.94 12.53
C LYS A 587 30.26 -9.81 12.26
N LYS A 588 29.61 -9.30 13.32
CA LYS A 588 28.61 -8.23 13.23
C LYS A 588 29.19 -6.87 12.81
N ARG A 589 30.51 -6.67 12.99
CA ARG A 589 31.23 -5.49 12.46
C ARG A 589 31.59 -5.61 10.99
N LEU A 590 31.69 -6.83 10.46
CA LEU A 590 31.92 -7.07 9.04
C LEU A 590 30.60 -6.94 8.28
N GLU A 591 29.51 -7.51 8.81
CA GLU A 591 28.15 -7.34 8.28
C GLU A 591 27.80 -5.85 8.18
N LEU A 592 27.94 -5.09 9.28
CA LEU A 592 27.70 -3.63 9.26
C LEU A 592 28.62 -2.86 8.28
N LEU A 593 29.83 -3.37 8.03
CA LEU A 593 30.74 -2.72 7.09
C LEU A 593 30.34 -3.01 5.64
N ASP A 594 29.77 -4.18 5.38
CA ASP A 594 29.17 -4.57 4.10
C ASP A 594 27.92 -3.72 3.83
N ASP A 595 27.04 -3.55 4.84
CA ASP A 595 25.86 -2.67 4.78
C ASP A 595 26.25 -1.21 4.46
N LEU A 596 27.28 -0.68 5.14
CA LEU A 596 27.75 0.68 4.90
C LEU A 596 28.35 0.89 3.49
N LEU A 597 28.87 -0.17 2.85
CA LEU A 597 29.33 -0.10 1.46
C LEU A 597 28.14 -0.10 0.49
N LEU A 598 27.13 -0.93 0.76
CA LEU A 598 25.89 -1.00 -0.02
C LEU A 598 25.13 0.32 0.03
N GLU A 599 25.08 0.95 1.21
CA GLU A 599 24.49 2.28 1.41
C GLU A 599 25.38 3.43 0.90
N GLN A 600 26.53 3.14 0.26
CA GLN A 600 27.53 4.11 -0.21
C GLN A 600 28.07 5.08 0.88
N LYS A 601 27.88 4.76 2.17
CA LYS A 601 28.34 5.57 3.30
C LYS A 601 29.85 5.43 3.56
N VAL A 602 30.52 4.46 2.92
CA VAL A 602 31.98 4.32 2.92
C VAL A 602 32.52 4.04 1.52
N SER A 603 33.65 4.67 1.19
CA SER A 603 34.32 4.41 -0.09
C SER A 603 34.92 3.00 -0.16
N GLU A 604 35.01 2.44 -1.36
CA GLU A 604 35.51 1.08 -1.61
C GLU A 604 36.94 0.86 -1.06
N SER A 605 37.78 1.90 -1.11
CA SER A 605 39.13 1.89 -0.54
C SER A 605 39.14 1.88 1.00
N THR A 606 38.18 2.58 1.62
CA THR A 606 37.98 2.61 3.08
C THR A 606 37.43 1.28 3.57
N TYR A 607 36.46 0.72 2.84
CA TYR A 607 35.89 -0.60 3.05
C TYR A 607 36.97 -1.68 3.02
N LYS A 608 37.76 -1.79 1.95
CA LYS A 608 38.85 -2.78 1.81
C LYS A 608 39.85 -2.70 2.97
N ARG A 609 40.19 -1.48 3.41
CA ARG A 609 41.09 -1.24 4.56
C ARG A 609 40.48 -1.68 5.89
N LEU A 610 39.23 -1.34 6.17
CA LEU A 610 38.54 -1.69 7.42
C LEU A 610 38.21 -3.18 7.50
N ARG A 611 37.82 -3.79 6.39
CA ARG A 611 37.55 -5.23 6.30
C ARG A 611 38.79 -6.05 6.61
N LYS A 612 39.95 -5.66 6.06
CA LYS A 612 41.25 -6.25 6.40
C LYS A 612 41.59 -6.11 7.89
N LYS A 613 41.28 -4.95 8.49
CA LYS A 613 41.50 -4.68 9.93
C LYS A 613 40.61 -5.52 10.84
N TYR A 614 39.33 -5.71 10.49
CA TYR A 614 38.40 -6.50 11.29
C TYR A 614 38.57 -8.01 11.07
N ALA A 615 38.96 -8.45 9.87
CA ALA A 615 39.32 -9.84 9.58
C ALA A 615 40.62 -10.29 10.28
N ALA A 616 41.59 -9.37 10.48
CA ALA A 616 42.85 -9.67 11.16
C ALA A 616 42.71 -9.88 12.68
N LYS A 617 41.59 -9.49 13.29
CA LYS A 617 41.29 -9.67 14.72
C LYS A 617 40.67 -11.04 15.07
N LYS A 618 40.69 -11.99 14.14
CA LYS A 618 40.17 -13.36 14.31
C LYS A 618 41.18 -14.33 14.96
N LYS A 619 42.34 -13.85 15.44
CA LYS A 619 43.33 -14.62 16.19
C LYS A 619 43.43 -14.15 17.63
#